data_AF-H5TE17-F1
#
_entry.id   AF-H5TE17-F1
#
_cell.length_a   1.000
_cell.length_b   1.000
_cell.length_c   1.000
_cell.angle_alpha   90.00
_cell.angle_beta   90.00
_cell.angle_gamma   90.00
#
_symmetry.space_group_name_H-M   'P 1'
#
loop_
_entity.id
_entity.type
_entity.pdbx_description
1 polymer ?
#
loop_
_entity_poly.entity_id
_entity_poly.type
_entity_poly.pdbx_seq_one_letter_code
_entity_poly.pdbx_strand_id
1 'polypeptide(L)'
;MTKARKQANFRGKIAGLFFIFLLINIAMKIAGISTLDESQALTVSHAMGMKISYYAIPVFFLLSSLVFMQLSRRKSAEAESIEISGCSW
;
A
#
# COMPACT_ATOMS: atom_id res chain seq x y z
N MET A 1 -23.72 6.74 -9.94
CA MET A 1 -22.51 5.99 -9.54
C MET A 1 -22.94 4.80 -8.68
N THR A 2 -22.75 3.57 -9.13
CA THR A 2 -23.13 2.36 -8.38
C THR A 2 -22.30 2.22 -7.09
N LYS A 3 -22.86 1.60 -6.04
CA LYS A 3 -22.16 1.39 -4.75
C LYS A 3 -20.81 0.68 -4.93
N ALA A 4 -20.74 -0.26 -5.87
CA ALA A 4 -19.52 -1.00 -6.24
C ALA A 4 -18.42 -0.08 -6.79
N ARG A 5 -18.76 0.86 -7.67
CA ARG A 5 -17.82 1.83 -8.26
C ARG A 5 -17.27 2.82 -7.22
N LYS A 6 -18.10 3.22 -6.26
CA LYS A 6 -17.66 4.05 -5.11
C LYS A 6 -16.66 3.29 -4.21
N GLN A 7 -16.90 2.00 -3.95
CA GLN A 7 -15.97 1.16 -3.20
C GLN A 7 -14.67 0.89 -3.96
N ALA A 8 -14.72 0.66 -5.28
CA ALA A 8 -13.53 0.51 -6.11
C ALA A 8 -12.64 1.76 -6.03
N ASN A 9 -13.21 2.95 -6.27
CA ASN A 9 -12.45 4.20 -6.17
C ASN A 9 -11.85 4.44 -4.78
N PHE A 10 -12.57 4.11 -3.71
CA PHE A 10 -12.05 4.23 -2.35
C PHE A 10 -10.84 3.31 -2.12
N ARG A 11 -10.93 2.04 -2.55
CA ARG A 11 -9.83 1.06 -2.46
C ARG A 11 -8.63 1.49 -3.31
N GLY A 12 -8.87 2.02 -4.51
CA GLY A 12 -7.82 2.56 -5.37
C GLY A 12 -7.09 3.76 -4.73
N LYS A 13 -7.83 4.66 -4.06
CA LYS A 13 -7.24 5.77 -3.29
C LYS A 13 -6.35 5.26 -2.14
N ILE A 14 -6.78 4.24 -1.42
CA ILE A 14 -5.98 3.61 -0.36
C ILE A 14 -4.69 3.00 -0.95
N ALA A 15 -4.79 2.27 -2.06
CA ALA A 15 -3.61 1.73 -2.74
C ALA A 15 -2.61 2.83 -3.13
N GLY A 16 -3.13 3.95 -3.65
CA GLY A 16 -2.33 5.12 -4.00
C GLY A 16 -1.64 5.76 -2.79
N LEU A 17 -2.34 5.89 -1.65
CA LEU A 17 -1.73 6.39 -0.41
C LEU A 17 -0.57 5.52 0.06
N PHE A 18 -0.73 4.20 0.07
CA PHE A 18 0.36 3.29 0.42
C PHE A 18 1.55 3.40 -0.54
N PHE A 19 1.28 3.61 -1.83
CA PHE A 19 2.34 3.83 -2.82
C PHE A 19 3.09 5.15 -2.58
N ILE A 20 2.38 6.23 -2.23
CA ILE A 20 3.00 7.51 -1.88
C ILE A 20 3.88 7.36 -0.63
N PHE A 21 3.40 6.67 0.42
CA PHE A 21 4.21 6.41 1.61
C PHE A 21 5.46 5.59 1.30
N LEU A 22 5.37 4.60 0.41
CA LEU A 22 6.52 3.85 -0.07
C LEU A 22 7.54 4.77 -0.76
N LEU A 23 7.09 5.64 -1.67
CA LEU A 23 7.97 6.58 -2.38
C LEU A 23 8.65 7.57 -1.44
N ILE A 24 7.91 8.11 -0.47
CA ILE A 24 8.46 8.99 0.57
C ILE A 24 9.52 8.24 1.38
N ASN A 25 9.25 7.00 1.79
CA ASN A 25 10.20 6.19 2.55
C ASN A 25 11.50 5.95 1.77
N ILE A 26 11.39 5.60 0.48
CA ILE A 26 12.54 5.41 -0.41
C ILE A 26 13.31 6.73 -0.57
N ALA A 27 12.62 7.84 -0.83
CA ALA A 27 13.25 9.16 -0.98
C ALA A 27 14.01 9.58 0.28
N MET A 28 13.44 9.35 1.47
CA MET A 28 14.11 9.63 2.74
C MET A 28 15.37 8.78 2.95
N LYS A 29 15.36 7.50 2.52
CA LYS A 29 16.54 6.62 2.61
C LYS A 29 17.64 7.04 1.63
N ILE A 30 17.28 7.39 0.39
CA ILE A 30 18.23 7.86 -0.64
C ILE A 30 18.84 9.21 -0.22
N ALA A 31 18.03 10.11 0.33
CA ALA A 31 18.49 11.42 0.81
C ALA A 31 19.32 11.34 2.10
N GLY A 32 19.49 10.15 2.70
CA GLY A 32 20.21 9.97 3.96
C GLY A 32 19.50 10.56 5.18
N ILE A 33 18.21 10.94 5.06
CA ILE A 33 17.41 11.47 6.17
C ILE A 33 16.99 10.34 7.12
N SER A 34 16.70 9.17 6.57
CA SER A 34 16.40 7.96 7.34
C SER A 34 17.58 7.02 7.26
N THR A 35 18.50 7.13 8.21
CA THR A 35 19.57 6.16 8.43
C THR A 35 19.18 5.19 9.53
N LEU A 36 19.57 3.93 9.39
CA LEU A 36 19.39 2.95 10.47
C LEU A 36 20.42 3.25 11.56
N ASP A 37 19.97 3.88 12.64
CA ASP A 37 20.78 4.12 13.83
C ASP A 37 20.52 3.02 14.86
N GLU A 38 21.52 2.16 15.08
CA GLU A 38 21.48 1.06 16.06
C GLU A 38 22.03 1.49 17.43
N SER A 39 22.45 2.74 17.60
CA SER A 39 23.05 3.22 18.85
C SER A 39 22.12 3.09 20.06
N GLN A 40 20.81 3.07 19.84
CA GLN A 40 19.80 2.90 20.89
C GLN A 40 19.46 1.44 21.21
N ALA A 41 20.07 0.46 20.52
CA ALA A 41 19.80 -0.95 20.77
C ALA A 41 20.48 -1.42 22.08
N LEU A 42 19.67 -1.77 23.07
CA LEU A 42 20.12 -2.31 24.37
C LEU A 42 20.61 -3.76 24.31
N THR A 43 20.16 -4.53 23.31
CA THR A 43 20.48 -5.95 23.14
C THR A 43 20.65 -6.29 21.66
N VAL A 44 21.37 -7.40 21.38
CA VAL A 44 21.57 -7.90 20.00
C VAL A 44 20.24 -8.22 19.30
N SER A 45 19.28 -8.79 20.03
CA SER A 45 17.93 -9.07 19.51
C SER A 45 17.18 -7.78 19.15
N HIS A 46 17.37 -6.71 19.92
CA HIS A 46 16.76 -5.41 19.64
C HIS A 46 17.35 -4.78 18.36
N ALA A 47 18.68 -4.78 18.21
CA ALA A 47 19.34 -4.30 16.99
C ALA A 47 18.88 -5.08 15.74
N MET A 48 18.72 -6.40 15.87
CA MET A 48 18.23 -7.25 14.79
C MET A 48 16.75 -6.94 14.44
N GLY A 49 15.92 -6.68 15.44
CA GLY A 49 14.54 -6.21 15.24
C GLY A 49 14.45 -4.87 14.51
N MET A 50 15.35 -3.93 14.83
CA MET A 50 15.45 -2.63 14.14
C MET A 50 15.84 -2.79 12.68
N LYS A 51 16.85 -3.63 12.38
CA LYS A 51 17.26 -3.97 11.00
C LYS A 51 16.09 -4.53 10.20
N ILE A 52 15.46 -5.57 10.72
CA ILE A 52 14.36 -6.26 10.03
C ILE A 52 13.23 -5.26 9.75
N SER A 53 12.82 -4.48 10.75
CA SER A 53 11.74 -3.50 10.60
C SER A 53 12.07 -2.44 9.55
N TYR A 54 13.29 -1.92 9.55
CA TYR A 54 13.73 -0.90 8.61
C TYR A 54 13.63 -1.36 7.14
N TYR A 55 13.89 -2.63 6.85
CA TYR A 55 13.74 -3.19 5.50
C TYR A 55 12.34 -3.76 5.22
N ALA A 56 11.61 -4.22 6.25
CA ALA A 56 10.28 -4.79 6.09
C ALA A 56 9.20 -3.73 5.83
N ILE A 57 9.32 -2.53 6.39
CA ILE A 57 8.35 -1.43 6.20
C ILE A 57 8.08 -1.10 4.72
N PRO A 58 9.09 -0.86 3.86
CA PRO A 58 8.83 -0.61 2.43
C PRO A 58 8.19 -1.81 1.73
N VAL A 59 8.60 -3.05 2.08
CA VAL A 59 7.98 -4.27 1.54
C VAL A 59 6.50 -4.36 1.93
N PHE A 60 6.17 -4.03 3.18
CA PHE A 60 4.80 -4.01 3.67
C PHE A 60 3.93 -3.00 2.92
N PHE A 61 4.43 -1.79 2.67
CA PHE A 61 3.70 -0.78 1.90
C PHE A 61 3.47 -1.20 0.45
N LEU A 62 4.48 -1.81 -0.18
CA LEU A 62 4.36 -2.34 -1.54
C LEU A 62 3.27 -3.43 -1.61
N LEU A 63 3.33 -4.43 -0.73
CA LEU A 63 2.36 -5.52 -0.71
C LEU A 63 0.94 -5.02 -0.44
N SER A 64 0.78 -4.12 0.54
CA SER A 64 -0.52 -3.53 0.85
C SER A 64 -1.08 -2.76 -0.34
N SER A 65 -0.27 -1.94 -1.00
CA SER A 65 -0.67 -1.21 -2.21
C SER A 65 -1.14 -2.15 -3.32
N LEU A 66 -0.38 -3.22 -3.59
CA LEU A 66 -0.73 -4.23 -4.60
C LEU A 66 -2.05 -4.94 -4.28
N VAL A 67 -2.26 -5.36 -3.03
CA VAL A 67 -3.51 -6.02 -2.61
C VAL A 67 -4.70 -5.08 -2.81
N PHE A 68 -4.61 -3.84 -2.34
CA PHE A 68 -5.70 -2.86 -2.51
C PHE A 68 -5.94 -2.52 -4.00
N MET A 69 -4.89 -2.47 -4.82
CA MET A 69 -5.03 -2.25 -6.26
C MET A 69 -5.76 -3.40 -6.95
N GLN A 70 -5.43 -4.66 -6.62
CA GLN A 70 -6.14 -5.83 -7.15
C GLN A 70 -7.60 -5.85 -6.70
N LEU A 71 -7.88 -5.58 -5.42
CA LEU A 71 -9.23 -5.50 -4.88
C LEU A 71 -10.05 -4.36 -5.50
N SER A 72 -9.39 -3.24 -5.82
CA SER A 72 -10.00 -2.12 -6.54
C SER A 72 -10.39 -2.52 -7.96
N ARG A 73 -9.48 -3.17 -8.70
CA ARG A 73 -9.73 -3.62 -10.08
C ARG A 73 -10.87 -4.63 -10.16
N ARG A 74 -10.90 -5.63 -9.26
CA ARG A 74 -11.99 -6.61 -9.19
C ARG A 74 -13.35 -5.94 -8.95
N LYS A 75 -13.42 -4.98 -8.01
CA LYS A 75 -14.67 -4.23 -7.75
C LYS A 75 -15.08 -3.30 -8.90
N SER A 76 -14.12 -2.77 -9.66
CA SER A 76 -14.43 -2.00 -10.87
C SER A 76 -15.06 -2.89 -11.95
N ALA A 77 -14.49 -4.08 -12.18
CA ALA A 77 -15.02 -5.05 -13.13
C ALA A 77 -16.43 -5.53 -12.73
N GLU A 78 -16.68 -5.77 -11.43
CA GLU A 78 -18.04 -6.06 -10.93
C GLU A 78 -19.02 -4.90 -11.18
N ALA A 79 -18.57 -3.65 -11.06
CA ALA A 79 -19.43 -2.50 -11.32
C ALA A 79 -19.78 -2.39 -12.81
N GLU A 80 -18.83 -2.67 -13.69
CA GLU A 80 -19.03 -2.70 -15.15
C GLU A 80 -19.96 -3.84 -15.57
N SER A 81 -19.82 -5.04 -15.00
CA SER A 81 -20.72 -6.16 -15.32
C SER A 81 -22.16 -5.88 -14.93
N ILE A 82 -22.38 -5.18 -13.80
CA ILE A 82 -23.72 -4.77 -13.35
C ILE A 82 -24.32 -3.73 -14.30
N GLU A 83 -23.53 -2.73 -14.73
CA GLU A 83 -23.99 -1.71 -15.68
C GLU A 83 -24.38 -2.34 -17.04
N ILE A 84 -23.61 -3.31 -17.54
CA ILE A 84 -23.93 -4.03 -18.79
C ILE A 84 -25.21 -4.86 -18.66
N SER A 85 -25.38 -5.62 -17.56
CA SER A 85 -26.60 -6.41 -17.31
C SER A 85 -27.85 -5.57 -17.03
N GLY A 86 -27.69 -4.35 -16.51
CA GLY A 86 -28.78 -3.42 -16.28
C GLY A 86 -29.24 -2.68 -17.54
N CYS A 87 -28.42 -2.69 -18.59
CA CYS A 87 -28.71 -2.03 -19.87
C CYS A 87 -29.38 -2.97 -20.90
N SER A 88 -29.58 -4.26 -20.55
CA SER A 88 -30.38 -5.19 -21.34
C SER A 88 -31.85 -5.17 -20.87
N TRP A 89 -32.55 -4.07 -21.12
CA TRP A 89 -34.00 -3.96 -21.00
C TRP A 89 -34.53 -3.08 -22.13
#